data_AF-A0A7C5Z2T9-F1
#
_entry.id   AF-A0A7C5Z2T9-F1
#
_cell.length_a   1.000
_cell.length_b   1.000
_cell.length_c   1.000
_cell.angle_alpha   90.00
_cell.angle_beta   90.00
_cell.angle_gamma   90.00
#
_symmetry.space_group_name_H-M   'P 1'
#
loop_
_entity.id
_entity.type
_entity.pdbx_description
1 polymer ?
#
loop_
_entity_poly.entity_id
_entity_poly.type
_entity_poly.pdbx_seq_one_letter_code
_entity_poly.pdbx_strand_id
1 'polypeptide(L)'
;MNLIRFLYKFLIIFTLIISVILSLNVYGIEFVSPYIFLNFEYIKTYPNIKFYEDVLPLQDGLAVIYRGKIGIVSKSAIKWVKIAYQNHKGFSDGNVAVAYVEEGKYLHIITNSGQKDVLYPVPIKSVKVKNSRVLVHLADNDDNYLICYDKNQNIIFSAKFKEKVIDYDLTDNFAAALLKSTDTNDVAISYIDKRGIYMSKMLPPSFSNSKRFFIIDNHILIWNGRVIDVYDLNLKKKKRTFKFGTQPKPAVGNPDILVGKNEILVYNKLTKRFLLKNIELFDWIYASSDKIVLSKGNDVMLYSLNLNKIKLLGVSSFGFVKAVLSQDKLYYIFSDRIECYQERW
;
A
#
# COMPACT_ATOMS: atom_id res chain seq x y z
N MET A 1 -38.13 -4.88 -46.08
CA MET A 1 -38.18 -5.76 -44.89
C MET A 1 -36.80 -6.24 -44.42
N ASN A 2 -35.88 -6.60 -45.32
CA ASN A 2 -34.54 -7.11 -44.95
C ASN A 2 -33.62 -6.08 -44.27
N LEU A 3 -33.68 -4.82 -44.70
CA LEU A 3 -32.85 -3.73 -44.11
C LEU A 3 -33.22 -3.45 -42.64
N ILE A 4 -34.52 -3.36 -42.34
CA ILE A 4 -35.02 -3.13 -40.98
C ILE A 4 -34.62 -4.29 -40.06
N ARG A 5 -34.74 -5.54 -40.54
CA ARG A 5 -34.35 -6.73 -39.78
C ARG A 5 -32.83 -6.80 -39.55
N PHE A 6 -32.03 -6.33 -40.50
CA PHE A 6 -30.58 -6.20 -40.37
C PHE A 6 -30.19 -5.14 -39.32
N LEU A 7 -30.78 -3.95 -39.40
CA LEU A 7 -30.55 -2.87 -38.43
C LEU A 7 -30.95 -3.30 -37.00
N TYR A 8 -32.06 -4.02 -36.86
CA TYR A 8 -32.51 -4.53 -35.56
C TYR A 8 -31.53 -5.57 -34.98
N LYS A 9 -31.03 -6.51 -35.80
CA LYS A 9 -29.98 -7.46 -35.39
C LYS A 9 -28.69 -6.75 -34.99
N PHE A 10 -28.27 -5.74 -35.77
CA PHE A 10 -27.08 -4.96 -35.49
C PHE A 10 -27.21 -4.20 -34.16
N LEU A 11 -28.35 -3.57 -33.91
CA LEU A 11 -28.61 -2.83 -32.67
C LEU A 11 -28.58 -3.76 -31.45
N ILE A 12 -29.17 -4.95 -31.54
CA ILE A 12 -29.10 -5.96 -30.47
C ILE A 12 -27.66 -6.36 -30.18
N ILE A 13 -26.87 -6.71 -31.22
CA ILE A 13 -25.47 -7.11 -31.06
C ILE A 13 -24.65 -5.98 -30.44
N PHE A 14 -24.83 -4.75 -30.91
CA PHE A 14 -24.13 -3.58 -30.41
C PHE A 14 -24.47 -3.29 -28.94
N THR A 15 -25.76 -3.39 -28.58
CA THR A 15 -26.22 -3.26 -27.19
C THR A 15 -25.63 -4.36 -26.31
N LEU A 16 -25.53 -5.58 -26.83
CA LEU A 16 -24.93 -6.71 -26.12
C LEU A 16 -23.43 -6.50 -25.87
N ILE A 17 -22.69 -6.04 -26.88
CA ILE A 17 -21.26 -5.69 -26.76
C ILE A 17 -21.06 -4.58 -25.74
N ILE A 18 -21.84 -3.49 -25.82
CA ILE A 18 -21.77 -2.40 -24.85
C ILE A 18 -22.12 -2.89 -23.45
N SER A 19 -23.14 -3.72 -23.30
CA SER A 19 -23.54 -4.31 -22.02
C SER A 19 -22.43 -5.19 -21.44
N VAL A 20 -21.75 -6.00 -22.26
CA VAL A 20 -20.59 -6.81 -21.83
C VAL A 20 -19.41 -5.92 -21.45
N ILE A 21 -19.08 -4.91 -22.26
CA ILE A 21 -17.99 -3.96 -21.96
C ILE A 21 -18.29 -3.17 -20.68
N LEU A 22 -19.53 -2.70 -20.50
CA LEU A 22 -19.98 -2.04 -19.29
C LEU A 22 -19.96 -3.01 -18.12
N SER A 23 -20.39 -4.25 -18.27
CA SER A 23 -20.38 -5.25 -17.20
C SER A 23 -18.95 -5.61 -16.78
N LEU A 24 -18.03 -5.75 -17.73
CA LEU A 24 -16.60 -5.97 -17.48
C LEU A 24 -15.94 -4.75 -16.83
N ASN A 25 -16.34 -3.52 -17.21
CA ASN A 25 -15.85 -2.29 -16.57
C ASN A 25 -16.47 -2.03 -15.19
N VAL A 26 -17.74 -2.40 -14.98
CA VAL A 26 -18.53 -2.09 -13.78
C VAL A 26 -18.34 -3.15 -12.70
N TYR A 27 -18.29 -4.44 -13.08
CA TYR A 27 -18.15 -5.56 -12.17
C TYR A 27 -16.76 -6.22 -12.19
N GLY A 28 -15.89 -5.81 -13.11
CA GLY A 28 -14.60 -6.47 -13.35
C GLY A 28 -14.76 -7.81 -14.07
N ILE A 29 -13.69 -8.31 -14.69
CA ILE A 29 -13.61 -9.69 -15.20
C ILE A 29 -13.96 -10.71 -14.08
N GLU A 30 -13.71 -10.34 -12.82
CA GLU A 30 -14.01 -11.10 -11.60
C GLU A 30 -15.45 -11.62 -11.51
N PHE A 31 -16.42 -10.89 -12.05
CA PHE A 31 -17.84 -11.26 -11.98
C PHE A 31 -18.32 -12.13 -13.14
N VAL A 32 -17.68 -12.03 -14.31
CA VAL A 32 -18.11 -12.75 -15.52
C VAL A 32 -17.54 -14.17 -15.53
N SER A 33 -16.30 -14.35 -15.07
CA SER A 33 -15.72 -15.66 -14.88
C SER A 33 -14.68 -15.60 -13.76
N PRO A 34 -15.08 -15.82 -12.49
CA PRO A 34 -14.13 -15.92 -11.39
C PRO A 34 -13.08 -17.02 -11.64
N TYR A 35 -13.37 -17.98 -12.54
CA TYR A 35 -12.49 -19.07 -12.94
C TYR A 35 -11.23 -18.62 -13.69
N ILE A 36 -11.24 -17.46 -14.38
CA ILE A 36 -10.05 -16.95 -15.09
C ILE A 36 -8.90 -16.68 -14.08
N PHE A 37 -9.24 -16.27 -12.86
CA PHE A 37 -8.26 -16.01 -11.80
C PHE A 37 -7.81 -17.26 -11.03
N LEU A 38 -8.25 -18.46 -11.43
CA LEU A 38 -7.93 -19.69 -10.71
C LEU A 38 -6.61 -20.32 -11.13
N ASN A 39 -6.02 -19.93 -12.25
CA ASN A 39 -4.85 -20.60 -12.79
C ASN A 39 -3.60 -19.74 -12.62
N PHE A 40 -2.76 -20.17 -11.68
CA PHE A 40 -1.40 -19.66 -11.53
C PHE A 40 -0.45 -20.65 -12.20
N GLU A 41 0.38 -20.14 -13.10
CA GLU A 41 1.44 -20.90 -13.75
C GLU A 41 2.77 -20.65 -13.03
N TYR A 42 3.47 -21.73 -12.68
CA TYR A 42 4.80 -21.62 -12.11
C TYR A 42 5.77 -21.09 -13.16
N ILE A 43 6.43 -19.97 -12.86
CA ILE A 43 7.37 -19.33 -13.77
C ILE A 43 8.81 -19.72 -13.43
N LYS A 44 9.19 -19.58 -12.14
CA LYS A 44 10.60 -19.61 -11.75
C LYS A 44 10.83 -19.78 -10.25
N THR A 45 11.99 -20.35 -9.90
CA THR A 45 12.56 -20.33 -8.56
C THR A 45 13.86 -19.54 -8.51
N TYR A 46 14.04 -18.77 -7.44
CA TYR A 46 15.27 -18.06 -7.08
C TYR A 46 15.90 -18.73 -5.85
N PRO A 47 16.96 -19.54 -6.01
CA PRO A 47 17.55 -20.31 -4.92
C PRO A 47 18.52 -19.49 -4.06
N ASN A 48 18.94 -20.08 -2.92
CA ASN A 48 20.00 -19.58 -2.03
C ASN A 48 19.68 -18.25 -1.31
N ILE A 49 18.41 -18.01 -1.01
CA ILE A 49 17.96 -16.84 -0.25
C ILE A 49 17.67 -17.31 1.18
N LYS A 50 18.66 -17.19 2.06
CA LYS A 50 18.52 -17.57 3.48
C LYS A 50 18.47 -16.33 4.37
N PHE A 51 17.61 -16.35 5.40
CA PHE A 51 17.54 -15.35 6.48
C PHE A 51 17.21 -13.91 6.03
N TYR A 52 16.12 -13.70 5.30
CA TYR A 52 15.65 -12.35 4.96
C TYR A 52 14.95 -11.68 6.17
N GLU A 53 15.13 -10.36 6.30
CA GLU A 53 14.42 -9.51 7.24
C GLU A 53 13.04 -9.16 6.66
N ASP A 54 12.99 -8.87 5.37
CA ASP A 54 11.74 -8.61 4.67
C ASP A 54 11.83 -8.93 3.17
N VAL A 55 10.66 -9.15 2.57
CA VAL A 55 10.47 -9.25 1.12
C VAL A 55 9.30 -8.37 0.74
N LEU A 56 9.53 -7.40 -0.12
CA LEU A 56 8.58 -6.34 -0.46
C LEU A 56 8.29 -6.36 -1.96
N PRO A 57 7.05 -6.08 -2.38
CA PRO A 57 6.74 -5.93 -3.78
C PRO A 57 7.47 -4.71 -4.37
N LEU A 58 7.89 -4.83 -5.62
CA LEU A 58 8.43 -3.75 -6.44
C LEU A 58 7.79 -3.82 -7.83
N GLN A 59 7.85 -2.72 -8.58
CA GLN A 59 7.41 -2.75 -9.97
C GLN A 59 8.16 -3.85 -10.73
N ASP A 60 7.39 -4.80 -11.28
CA ASP A 60 7.86 -5.97 -12.04
C ASP A 60 8.78 -6.92 -11.28
N GLY A 61 8.74 -6.93 -9.94
CA GLY A 61 9.69 -7.70 -9.13
C GLY A 61 9.46 -7.66 -7.62
N LEU A 62 10.55 -7.89 -6.88
CA LEU A 62 10.59 -7.84 -5.43
C LEU A 62 11.88 -7.15 -4.95
N ALA A 63 11.81 -6.46 -3.81
CA ALA A 63 12.96 -6.15 -2.98
C ALA A 63 13.11 -7.20 -1.89
N VAL A 64 14.30 -7.76 -1.75
CA VAL A 64 14.66 -8.70 -0.68
C VAL A 64 15.64 -7.99 0.25
N ILE A 65 15.22 -7.76 1.49
CA ILE A 65 16.04 -7.15 2.52
C ILE A 65 16.65 -8.27 3.36
N TYR A 66 17.97 -8.32 3.40
CA TYR A 66 18.74 -9.34 4.11
C TYR A 66 19.86 -8.65 4.89
N ARG A 67 20.30 -9.26 5.99
CA ARG A 67 21.34 -8.71 6.88
C ARG A 67 22.60 -8.28 6.09
N GLY A 68 22.74 -6.96 5.90
CA GLY A 68 23.86 -6.35 5.16
C GLY A 68 23.76 -6.39 3.63
N LYS A 69 22.64 -6.81 3.02
CA LYS A 69 22.40 -6.68 1.57
C LYS A 69 20.93 -6.41 1.22
N ILE A 70 20.72 -5.65 0.15
CA ILE A 70 19.42 -5.52 -0.52
C ILE A 70 19.52 -6.22 -1.88
N GLY A 71 18.60 -7.14 -2.14
CA GLY A 71 18.44 -7.83 -3.41
C GLY A 71 17.29 -7.22 -4.20
N ILE A 72 17.50 -6.87 -5.46
CA ILE A 72 16.43 -6.50 -6.38
C ILE A 72 16.19 -7.69 -7.32
N VAL A 73 15.03 -8.34 -7.18
CA VAL A 73 14.59 -9.44 -8.02
C VAL A 73 13.91 -8.83 -9.24
N SER A 74 14.48 -9.01 -10.42
CA SER A 74 13.90 -8.53 -11.69
C SER A 74 13.99 -9.63 -12.74
N LYS A 75 12.87 -9.93 -13.42
CA LYS A 75 12.70 -10.90 -14.51
C LYS A 75 13.40 -12.26 -14.34
N SER A 76 14.73 -12.29 -14.52
CA SER A 76 15.56 -13.48 -14.55
C SER A 76 16.67 -13.53 -13.51
N ALA A 77 16.96 -12.44 -12.78
CA ALA A 77 18.13 -12.36 -11.89
C ALA A 77 17.82 -11.61 -10.59
N ILE A 78 18.73 -11.79 -9.62
CA ILE A 78 18.76 -11.00 -8.38
C ILE A 78 20.04 -10.17 -8.37
N LYS A 79 19.90 -8.85 -8.31
CA LYS A 79 21.02 -7.93 -8.13
C LYS A 79 21.17 -7.60 -6.65
N TRP A 80 22.32 -7.95 -6.07
CA TRP A 80 22.62 -7.65 -4.66
C TRP A 80 23.45 -6.39 -4.51
N VAL A 81 23.07 -5.54 -3.56
CA VAL A 81 23.83 -4.36 -3.13
C VAL A 81 24.14 -4.55 -1.64
N LYS A 82 25.40 -4.35 -1.24
CA LYS A 82 25.79 -4.39 0.18
C LYS A 82 25.33 -3.12 0.88
N ILE A 83 24.88 -3.24 2.12
CA ILE A 83 24.49 -2.11 2.96
C ILE A 83 25.15 -2.20 4.33
N ALA A 84 25.36 -1.05 4.97
CA ALA A 84 26.20 -0.93 6.17
C ALA A 84 25.50 -1.31 7.50
N TYR A 85 24.23 -1.71 7.48
CA TYR A 85 23.44 -1.92 8.70
C TYR A 85 22.51 -3.15 8.61
N GLN A 86 21.99 -3.59 9.76
CA GLN A 86 21.04 -4.70 9.89
C GLN A 86 19.76 -4.19 10.57
N ASN A 87 18.70 -5.00 10.54
CA ASN A 87 17.39 -4.75 11.17
C ASN A 87 16.58 -3.63 10.52
N HIS A 88 16.50 -3.63 9.19
CA HIS A 88 15.68 -2.67 8.48
C HIS A 88 14.20 -3.03 8.58
N LYS A 89 13.37 -2.02 8.78
CA LYS A 89 11.94 -2.10 8.49
C LYS A 89 11.72 -1.86 7.01
N GLY A 90 10.97 -2.78 6.40
CA GLY A 90 10.56 -2.71 5.01
C GLY A 90 9.18 -2.07 4.85
N PHE A 91 9.01 -1.24 3.83
CA PHE A 91 7.68 -0.81 3.39
C PHE A 91 7.65 -0.65 1.86
N SER A 92 6.50 -0.84 1.24
CA SER A 92 6.34 -0.70 -0.19
C SER A 92 4.90 -0.35 -0.56
N ASP A 93 4.74 0.39 -1.64
CA ASP A 93 3.45 0.65 -2.30
C ASP A 93 3.22 -0.20 -3.55
N GLY A 94 4.05 -1.22 -3.75
CA GLY A 94 4.01 -2.13 -4.90
C GLY A 94 4.89 -1.68 -6.05
N ASN A 95 5.26 -0.40 -6.12
CA ASN A 95 6.12 0.13 -7.18
C ASN A 95 7.51 0.49 -6.64
N VAL A 96 7.55 1.19 -5.52
CA VAL A 96 8.75 1.61 -4.80
C VAL A 96 8.77 0.94 -3.44
N ALA A 97 9.94 0.46 -3.04
CA ALA A 97 10.16 -0.09 -1.71
C ALA A 97 11.17 0.75 -0.95
N VAL A 98 11.12 0.70 0.37
CA VAL A 98 12.10 1.33 1.24
C VAL A 98 12.56 0.36 2.31
N ALA A 99 13.82 0.50 2.70
CA ALA A 99 14.39 -0.13 3.88
C ALA A 99 14.98 0.96 4.77
N TYR A 100 14.59 1.02 6.04
CA TYR A 100 15.13 2.01 6.98
C TYR A 100 15.24 1.43 8.39
N VAL A 101 16.11 2.01 9.21
CA VAL A 101 16.19 1.67 10.64
C VAL A 101 15.41 2.72 11.41
N GLU A 102 14.36 2.32 12.13
CA GLU A 102 13.60 3.22 13.01
C GLU A 102 14.51 3.76 14.11
N GLU A 103 14.45 5.07 14.37
CA GLU A 103 15.40 5.81 15.21
C GLU A 103 16.86 5.83 14.69
N GLY A 104 17.13 5.17 13.57
CA GLY A 104 18.38 5.26 12.82
C GLY A 104 18.38 6.45 11.87
N LYS A 105 19.46 6.60 11.10
CA LYS A 105 19.65 7.74 10.17
C LYS A 105 19.72 7.33 8.70
N TYR A 106 19.62 6.04 8.41
CA TYR A 106 19.81 5.47 7.08
C TYR A 106 18.48 5.09 6.45
N LEU A 107 18.28 5.57 5.22
CA LEU A 107 17.16 5.21 4.36
C LEU A 107 17.70 4.68 3.03
N HIS A 108 17.19 3.53 2.62
CA HIS A 108 17.37 2.98 1.29
C HIS A 108 16.06 3.12 0.52
N ILE A 109 16.07 3.88 -0.58
CA ILE A 109 14.95 3.95 -1.52
C ILE A 109 15.25 2.99 -2.67
N ILE A 110 14.39 2.00 -2.86
CA ILE A 110 14.62 0.86 -3.75
C ILE A 110 13.59 0.91 -4.87
N THR A 111 14.07 0.84 -6.09
CA THR A 111 13.27 0.77 -7.32
C THR A 111 13.79 -0.37 -8.19
N ASN A 112 13.07 -0.72 -9.26
CA ASN A 112 13.54 -1.75 -10.18
C ASN A 112 14.84 -1.35 -10.92
N SER A 113 15.09 -0.05 -11.11
CA SER A 113 16.31 0.45 -11.76
C SER A 113 17.51 0.51 -10.82
N GLY A 114 17.29 0.60 -9.50
CA GLY A 114 18.37 0.64 -8.52
C GLY A 114 17.97 1.15 -7.15
N GLN A 115 18.99 1.47 -6.36
CA GLN A 115 18.89 1.87 -4.97
C GLN A 115 19.56 3.24 -4.78
N LYS A 116 18.90 4.13 -4.04
CA LYS A 116 19.50 5.37 -3.51
C LYS A 116 19.60 5.27 -2.00
N ASP A 117 20.79 5.57 -1.51
CA ASP A 117 21.10 5.59 -0.09
C ASP A 117 21.13 7.02 0.41
N VAL A 118 20.43 7.26 1.52
CA VAL A 118 20.35 8.58 2.14
C VAL A 118 20.71 8.46 3.62
N LEU A 119 21.66 9.28 4.04
CA LEU A 119 22.03 9.46 5.44
C LEU A 119 21.52 10.82 5.92
N TYR A 120 20.70 10.81 6.96
CA TYR A 120 20.17 12.02 7.57
C TYR A 120 20.99 12.48 8.77
N PRO A 121 20.99 13.79 9.08
CA PRO A 121 21.59 14.29 10.32
C PRO A 121 20.73 13.94 11.56
N VAL A 122 19.42 13.77 11.36
CA VAL A 122 18.39 13.55 12.40
C VAL A 122 17.80 12.13 12.26
N PRO A 123 17.40 11.47 13.36
CA PRO A 123 16.77 10.15 13.31
C PRO A 123 15.48 10.09 12.47
N ILE A 124 15.29 8.98 11.79
CA ILE A 124 14.06 8.62 11.07
C ILE A 124 13.07 8.05 12.08
N LYS A 125 11.97 8.78 12.32
CA LYS A 125 10.87 8.27 13.15
C LYS A 125 10.00 7.28 12.39
N SER A 126 9.68 7.59 11.14
CA SER A 126 8.86 6.73 10.30
C SER A 126 8.99 7.09 8.83
N VAL A 127 8.55 6.16 7.97
CA VAL A 127 8.49 6.35 6.52
C VAL A 127 7.14 5.85 6.02
N LYS A 128 6.51 6.61 5.11
CA LYS A 128 5.36 6.15 4.33
C LYS A 128 5.74 6.11 2.85
N VAL A 129 5.39 5.02 2.18
CA VAL A 129 5.51 4.92 0.72
C VAL A 129 4.12 4.82 0.16
N LYS A 130 3.79 5.68 -0.82
CA LYS A 130 2.48 5.71 -1.46
C LYS A 130 2.57 6.42 -2.79
N ASN A 131 1.92 5.86 -3.81
CA ASN A 131 1.91 6.39 -5.17
C ASN A 131 3.31 6.67 -5.75
N SER A 132 4.21 5.72 -5.55
CA SER A 132 5.63 5.73 -5.92
C SER A 132 6.42 6.90 -5.33
N ARG A 133 5.92 7.47 -4.23
CA ARG A 133 6.59 8.52 -3.47
C ARG A 133 6.94 8.02 -2.09
N VAL A 134 8.07 8.51 -1.59
CA VAL A 134 8.55 8.19 -0.24
C VAL A 134 8.47 9.45 0.60
N LEU A 135 7.68 9.43 1.66
CA LEU A 135 7.58 10.51 2.64
C LEU A 135 8.25 10.07 3.93
N VAL A 136 9.28 10.80 4.33
CA VAL A 136 10.15 10.48 5.46
C VAL A 136 9.89 11.49 6.55
N HIS A 137 9.59 11.00 7.75
CA HIS A 137 9.52 11.83 8.96
C HIS A 137 10.80 11.68 9.75
N LEU A 138 11.55 12.78 9.79
CA LEU A 138 12.72 12.93 10.65
C LEU A 138 12.29 13.73 11.86
N ALA A 139 12.66 13.26 13.05
CA ALA A 139 12.47 14.07 14.24
C ALA A 139 13.45 13.73 15.34
N ASP A 140 13.83 14.77 16.08
CA ASP A 140 14.48 14.71 17.38
C ASP A 140 13.61 15.49 18.40
N ASN A 141 14.20 15.91 19.51
CA ASN A 141 13.45 16.60 20.57
C ASN A 141 12.95 17.99 20.14
N ASP A 142 13.66 18.65 19.22
CA ASP A 142 13.45 20.07 18.92
C ASP A 142 12.95 20.30 17.48
N ASP A 143 13.23 19.35 16.58
CA ASP A 143 12.94 19.50 15.16
C ASP A 143 12.07 18.37 14.60
N ASN A 144 11.10 18.75 13.78
CA ASN A 144 10.29 17.82 12.99
C ASN A 144 10.39 18.18 11.50
N TYR A 145 10.77 17.22 10.66
CA TYR A 145 10.86 17.40 9.22
C TYR A 145 10.06 16.33 8.47
N LEU A 146 9.40 16.75 7.39
CA LEU A 146 8.87 15.86 6.37
C LEU A 146 9.61 16.10 5.06
N ILE A 147 10.23 15.04 4.53
CA ILE A 147 10.95 15.08 3.24
C ILE A 147 10.29 14.09 2.29
N CYS A 148 9.92 14.57 1.10
CA CYS A 148 9.28 13.74 0.09
C CYS A 148 10.21 13.50 -1.11
N TYR A 149 10.26 12.24 -1.55
CA TYR A 149 10.96 11.82 -2.75
C TYR A 149 9.97 11.32 -3.81
N ASP A 150 10.28 11.57 -5.08
CA ASP A 150 9.55 11.00 -6.22
C ASP A 150 10.04 9.58 -6.57
N LYS A 151 9.40 8.99 -7.59
CA LYS A 151 9.76 7.67 -8.13
C LYS A 151 11.16 7.61 -8.74
N ASN A 152 11.70 8.77 -9.13
CA ASN A 152 13.06 8.93 -9.65
C ASN A 152 14.06 9.22 -8.52
N GLN A 153 13.62 9.10 -7.26
CA GLN A 153 14.40 9.31 -6.06
C GLN A 153 14.89 10.77 -5.88
N ASN A 154 14.26 11.73 -6.54
CA ASN A 154 14.51 13.17 -6.39
C ASN A 154 13.70 13.73 -5.24
N ILE A 155 14.25 14.72 -4.52
CA ILE A 155 13.52 15.44 -3.47
C ILE A 155 12.48 16.34 -4.16
N ILE A 156 11.22 16.20 -3.77
CA ILE A 156 10.10 17.05 -4.23
C ILE A 156 9.96 18.27 -3.32
N PHE A 157 10.00 18.04 -2.01
CA PHE A 157 9.94 19.08 -0.99
C PHE A 157 10.59 18.62 0.32
N SER A 158 10.92 19.61 1.15
CA SER A 158 11.28 19.44 2.55
C SER A 158 10.52 20.50 3.36
N ALA A 159 9.83 20.08 4.41
CA ALA A 159 9.08 20.97 5.30
C ALA A 159 9.50 20.76 6.75
N LYS A 160 9.78 21.86 7.45
CA LYS A 160 10.09 21.89 8.89
C LYS A 160 8.86 22.33 9.67
N PHE A 161 8.59 21.67 10.78
CA PHE A 161 7.52 21.96 11.72
C PHE A 161 8.10 22.26 13.10
N LYS A 162 7.53 23.27 13.77
CA LYS A 162 7.78 23.50 15.21
C LYS A 162 6.87 22.62 16.05
N GLU A 163 5.67 22.36 15.54
CA GLU A 163 4.68 21.50 16.16
C GLU A 163 5.08 20.03 16.10
N LYS A 164 4.55 19.25 17.04
CA LYS A 164 4.72 17.80 17.03
C LYS A 164 3.90 17.20 15.88
N VAL A 165 4.54 16.43 15.01
CA VAL A 165 3.84 15.63 13.99
C VAL A 165 3.23 14.39 14.66
N ILE A 166 1.90 14.30 14.72
CA ILE A 166 1.18 13.12 15.23
C ILE A 166 1.24 11.98 14.20
N ASP A 167 0.85 12.29 12.97
CA ASP A 167 0.85 11.39 11.82
C ASP A 167 0.88 12.25 10.55
N TYR A 168 1.09 11.63 9.39
CA TYR A 168 1.15 12.31 8.10
C TYR A 168 0.76 11.33 7.00
N ASP A 169 0.27 11.78 5.86
CA ASP A 169 0.06 10.89 4.71
C ASP A 169 0.19 11.69 3.42
N LEU A 170 0.22 11.01 2.27
CA LEU A 170 0.44 11.65 0.99
C LEU A 170 -0.52 11.18 -0.10
N THR A 171 -0.60 12.01 -1.13
CA THR A 171 -1.30 11.76 -2.39
C THR A 171 -0.31 11.93 -3.54
N ASP A 172 -0.82 11.80 -4.77
CA ASP A 172 -0.07 12.13 -5.99
C ASP A 172 0.37 13.59 -6.07
N ASN A 173 -0.27 14.50 -5.34
CA ASN A 173 -0.09 15.94 -5.55
C ASN A 173 0.48 16.65 -4.33
N PHE A 174 0.07 16.24 -3.13
CA PHE A 174 0.43 16.88 -1.87
C PHE A 174 0.61 15.84 -0.76
N ALA A 175 1.32 16.21 0.29
CA ALA A 175 1.28 15.54 1.58
C ALA A 175 0.45 16.36 2.57
N ALA A 176 -0.10 15.69 3.57
CA ALA A 176 -0.66 16.35 4.74
C ALA A 176 0.03 15.84 6.01
N ALA A 177 0.07 16.70 7.03
CA ALA A 177 0.57 16.38 8.35
C ALA A 177 -0.48 16.77 9.40
N LEU A 178 -0.78 15.86 10.31
CA LEU A 178 -1.59 16.12 11.49
C LEU A 178 -0.64 16.58 12.60
N LEU A 179 -0.77 17.83 13.00
CA LEU A 179 0.13 18.51 13.90
C LEU A 179 -0.55 18.74 15.24
N LYS A 180 0.24 18.71 16.32
CA LYS A 180 -0.19 19.10 17.66
C LYS A 180 0.69 20.21 18.20
N SER A 181 0.07 21.33 18.57
CA SER A 181 0.72 22.42 19.29
C SER A 181 1.26 21.91 20.62
N THR A 182 2.51 22.26 20.94
CA THR A 182 3.13 21.95 22.23
C THR A 182 2.55 22.81 23.36
N ASP A 183 2.12 24.02 23.03
CA ASP A 183 1.76 25.04 24.00
C ASP A 183 0.27 24.99 24.33
N THR A 184 -0.58 24.87 23.31
CA THR A 184 -2.05 24.92 23.45
C THR A 184 -2.71 23.55 23.39
N ASN A 185 -1.99 22.49 23.04
CA ASN A 185 -2.51 21.15 22.72
C ASN A 185 -3.53 21.10 21.56
N ASP A 186 -3.71 22.20 20.82
CA ASP A 186 -4.57 22.23 19.64
C ASP A 186 -4.04 21.33 18.53
N VAL A 187 -4.96 20.80 17.74
CA VAL A 187 -4.65 19.95 16.60
C VAL A 187 -4.92 20.71 15.30
N ALA A 188 -3.97 20.65 14.37
CA ALA A 188 -4.10 21.24 13.05
C ALA A 188 -3.77 20.21 11.96
N ILE A 189 -4.24 20.47 10.74
CA ILE A 189 -3.75 19.78 9.55
C ILE A 189 -3.02 20.78 8.66
N SER A 190 -1.82 20.42 8.22
CA SER A 190 -1.01 21.21 7.28
C SER A 190 -0.83 20.44 5.98
N TYR A 191 -1.02 21.12 4.86
CA TYR A 191 -0.87 20.58 3.52
C TYR A 191 0.41 21.13 2.88
N ILE A 192 1.16 20.24 2.24
CA ILE A 192 2.53 20.45 1.79
C ILE A 192 2.63 20.01 0.34
N ASP A 193 3.23 20.86 -0.50
CA ASP A 193 3.64 20.49 -1.86
C ASP A 193 5.03 21.06 -2.18
N LYS A 194 5.40 21.09 -3.46
CA LYS A 194 6.68 21.65 -3.93
C LYS A 194 6.95 23.11 -3.51
N ARG A 195 5.92 23.87 -3.13
CA ARG A 195 6.02 25.25 -2.64
C ARG A 195 6.30 25.33 -1.13
N GLY A 196 6.30 24.19 -0.43
CA GLY A 196 6.31 24.11 1.03
C GLY A 196 4.90 23.98 1.59
N ILE A 197 4.71 24.43 2.84
CA ILE A 197 3.40 24.43 3.50
C ILE A 197 2.55 25.53 2.86
N TYR A 198 1.51 25.15 2.12
CA TYR A 198 0.66 26.11 1.40
C TYR A 198 -0.70 26.34 2.07
N MET A 199 -1.09 25.48 3.02
CA MET A 199 -2.33 25.62 3.78
C MET A 199 -2.21 24.92 5.12
N SER A 200 -2.65 25.60 6.19
CA SER A 200 -2.81 25.01 7.51
C SER A 200 -4.19 25.36 8.06
N LYS A 201 -4.85 24.38 8.69
CA LYS A 201 -6.20 24.54 9.22
C LYS A 201 -6.28 23.94 10.62
N MET A 202 -6.65 24.77 11.60
CA MET A 202 -7.00 24.31 12.94
C MET A 202 -8.21 23.37 12.88
N LEU A 203 -8.13 22.24 13.56
CA LEU A 203 -9.21 21.27 13.65
C LEU A 203 -10.04 21.50 14.91
N PRO A 204 -11.36 21.27 14.85
CA PRO A 204 -12.22 21.34 16.03
C PRO A 204 -11.76 20.42 17.17
N PRO A 205 -12.13 20.70 18.44
CA PRO A 205 -11.74 19.88 19.59
C PRO A 205 -12.13 18.40 19.51
N SER A 206 -13.12 18.04 18.68
CA SER A 206 -13.49 16.65 18.41
C SER A 206 -12.34 15.82 17.80
N PHE A 207 -11.32 16.46 17.23
CA PHE A 207 -10.13 15.82 16.68
C PHE A 207 -8.97 15.68 17.69
N SER A 208 -9.11 16.15 18.93
CA SER A 208 -8.06 16.08 19.97
C SER A 208 -7.55 14.67 20.25
N ASN A 209 -8.42 13.66 20.10
CA ASN A 209 -8.09 12.24 20.30
C ASN A 209 -7.61 11.53 19.02
N SER A 210 -7.37 12.27 17.93
CA SER A 210 -6.90 11.68 16.66
C SER A 210 -5.51 11.09 16.84
N LYS A 211 -5.34 9.83 16.47
CA LYS A 211 -4.07 9.10 16.61
C LYS A 211 -3.41 8.79 15.27
N ARG A 212 -4.23 8.50 14.26
CA ARG A 212 -3.77 8.22 12.90
C ARG A 212 -4.69 8.90 11.92
N PHE A 213 -4.15 9.28 10.77
CA PHE A 213 -4.97 9.62 9.63
C PHE A 213 -4.38 9.09 8.33
N PHE A 214 -5.28 8.88 7.38
CA PHE A 214 -4.98 8.35 6.06
C PHE A 214 -5.70 9.18 5.01
N ILE A 215 -5.09 9.37 3.86
CA ILE A 215 -5.73 10.00 2.70
C ILE A 215 -5.96 8.90 1.68
N ILE A 216 -7.21 8.52 1.43
CA ILE A 216 -7.55 7.47 0.46
C ILE A 216 -8.48 8.06 -0.57
N ASP A 217 -8.05 8.06 -1.84
CA ASP A 217 -8.71 8.81 -2.91
C ASP A 217 -8.96 10.26 -2.46
N ASN A 218 -10.20 10.76 -2.54
CA ASN A 218 -10.58 12.10 -2.12
C ASN A 218 -11.20 12.14 -0.72
N HIS A 219 -10.66 11.34 0.21
CA HIS A 219 -11.16 11.24 1.57
C HIS A 219 -10.03 11.28 2.59
N ILE A 220 -10.30 11.91 3.73
CA ILE A 220 -9.45 11.82 4.91
C ILE A 220 -10.12 10.88 5.90
N LEU A 221 -9.40 9.86 6.33
CA LEU A 221 -9.83 8.90 7.33
C LEU A 221 -9.07 9.18 8.62
N ILE A 222 -9.77 9.32 9.73
CA ILE A 222 -9.17 9.61 11.04
C ILE A 222 -9.52 8.50 12.01
N TRP A 223 -8.50 7.92 12.63
CA TRP A 223 -8.64 6.90 13.66
C TRP A 223 -8.35 7.49 15.03
N ASN A 224 -9.29 7.32 15.96
CA ASN A 224 -9.23 7.88 17.32
C ASN A 224 -8.91 6.83 18.41
N GLY A 225 -8.58 5.59 18.02
CA GLY A 225 -8.37 4.48 18.95
C GLY A 225 -9.46 3.41 18.91
N ARG A 226 -10.64 3.70 18.37
CA ARG A 226 -11.79 2.77 18.35
C ARG A 226 -12.53 2.73 17.03
N VAL A 227 -12.63 3.87 16.36
CA VAL A 227 -13.35 4.01 15.09
C VAL A 227 -12.49 4.73 14.07
N ILE A 228 -12.77 4.47 12.79
CA ILE A 228 -12.28 5.24 11.66
C ILE A 228 -13.44 6.09 11.14
N ASP A 229 -13.31 7.40 11.26
CA ASP A 229 -14.24 8.37 10.68
C ASP A 229 -13.73 8.80 9.30
N VAL A 230 -14.61 8.77 8.30
CA VAL A 230 -14.32 9.16 6.91
C VAL A 230 -14.89 10.55 6.66
N TYR A 231 -14.05 11.45 6.18
CA TYR A 231 -14.38 12.83 5.85
C TYR A 231 -14.09 13.13 4.37
N ASP A 232 -14.60 14.26 3.87
CA ASP A 232 -14.07 14.89 2.66
C ASP A 232 -12.65 15.45 2.90
N LEU A 233 -11.91 15.73 1.81
CA LEU A 233 -10.53 16.24 1.88
C LEU A 233 -10.36 17.53 2.70
N ASN A 234 -11.44 18.31 2.88
CA ASN A 234 -11.41 19.57 3.63
C ASN A 234 -11.81 19.40 5.11
N LEU A 235 -12.10 18.17 5.56
CA LEU A 235 -12.58 17.86 6.91
C LEU A 235 -13.81 18.69 7.31
N LYS A 236 -14.71 18.98 6.36
CA LYS A 236 -15.94 19.74 6.59
C LYS A 236 -17.13 18.84 6.87
N LYS A 237 -17.20 17.69 6.20
CA LYS A 237 -18.34 16.77 6.27
C LYS A 237 -17.88 15.35 6.56
N LYS A 238 -18.31 14.82 7.70
CA LYS A 238 -18.19 13.38 7.98
C LYS A 238 -19.16 12.60 7.09
N LYS A 239 -18.64 11.65 6.33
CA LYS A 239 -19.40 10.79 5.40
C LYS A 239 -19.82 9.47 6.04
N ARG A 240 -18.93 8.84 6.82
CA ARG A 240 -19.17 7.51 7.40
C ARG A 240 -18.27 7.27 8.61
N THR A 241 -18.67 6.33 9.45
CA THR A 241 -17.88 5.85 10.59
C THR A 241 -17.81 4.33 10.54
N PHE A 242 -16.63 3.76 10.79
CA PHE A 242 -16.39 2.33 10.88
C PHE A 242 -15.86 1.99 12.27
N LYS A 243 -16.39 0.93 12.89
CA LYS A 243 -15.73 0.34 14.06
C LYS A 243 -14.45 -0.36 13.58
N PHE A 244 -13.32 -0.06 14.21
CA PHE A 244 -12.02 -0.59 13.84
C PHE A 244 -11.16 -0.67 15.10
N GLY A 245 -11.22 -1.82 15.76
CA GLY A 245 -10.81 -1.98 17.16
C GLY A 245 -9.29 -2.05 17.39
N THR A 246 -8.53 -2.18 16.30
CA THR A 246 -7.06 -2.24 16.33
C THR A 246 -6.47 -1.05 15.60
N GLN A 247 -5.20 -0.71 15.86
CA GLN A 247 -4.57 0.39 15.13
C GLN A 247 -4.46 0.02 13.64
N PRO A 248 -5.13 0.74 12.73
CA PRO A 248 -5.06 0.46 11.31
C PRO A 248 -3.63 0.68 10.81
N LYS A 249 -3.19 -0.22 9.94
CA LYS A 249 -1.94 -0.10 9.19
C LYS A 249 -2.25 -0.16 7.69
N PRO A 250 -1.55 0.57 6.83
CA PRO A 250 -1.63 0.35 5.40
C PRO A 250 -1.09 -1.04 5.03
N ALA A 251 -1.75 -1.73 4.11
CA ALA A 251 -1.25 -2.99 3.56
C ALA A 251 0.02 -2.73 2.74
N VAL A 252 1.02 -3.61 2.89
CA VAL A 252 2.24 -3.54 2.06
C VAL A 252 1.86 -3.85 0.62
N GLY A 253 2.34 -3.04 -0.32
CA GLY A 253 2.02 -3.16 -1.74
C GLY A 253 0.80 -2.34 -2.18
N ASN A 254 -0.12 -1.98 -1.28
CA ASN A 254 -1.20 -1.05 -1.58
C ASN A 254 -1.63 -0.28 -0.31
N PRO A 255 -1.06 0.93 -0.09
CA PRO A 255 -1.31 1.71 1.11
C PRO A 255 -2.71 2.33 1.21
N ASP A 256 -3.55 2.20 0.17
CA ASP A 256 -4.97 2.59 0.22
C ASP A 256 -5.85 1.55 0.93
N ILE A 257 -5.30 0.38 1.27
CA ILE A 257 -6.00 -0.66 2.01
C ILE A 257 -5.55 -0.61 3.46
N LEU A 258 -6.51 -0.42 4.38
CA LEU A 258 -6.22 -0.40 5.81
C LEU A 258 -6.53 -1.75 6.43
N VAL A 259 -5.56 -2.28 7.16
CA VAL A 259 -5.60 -3.61 7.77
C VAL A 259 -5.49 -3.49 9.29
N GLY A 260 -6.33 -4.25 9.97
CA GLY A 260 -6.29 -4.49 11.41
C GLY A 260 -5.86 -5.93 11.68
N LYS A 261 -6.09 -6.42 12.91
CA LYS A 261 -5.76 -7.81 13.26
C LYS A 261 -6.60 -8.85 12.51
N ASN A 262 -7.88 -8.53 12.24
CA ASN A 262 -8.86 -9.41 11.60
C ASN A 262 -9.89 -8.60 10.80
N GLU A 263 -9.55 -7.37 10.41
CA GLU A 263 -10.44 -6.41 9.76
C GLU A 263 -9.69 -5.82 8.56
N ILE A 264 -10.35 -5.71 7.41
CA ILE A 264 -9.81 -5.01 6.24
C ILE A 264 -10.83 -3.95 5.79
N LEU A 265 -10.35 -2.73 5.61
CA LEU A 265 -11.08 -1.61 5.04
C LEU A 265 -10.48 -1.25 3.68
N VAL A 266 -11.30 -1.33 2.63
CA VAL A 266 -10.93 -0.98 1.24
C VAL A 266 -11.81 0.15 0.74
N TYR A 267 -11.24 1.07 -0.02
CA TYR A 267 -12.02 1.99 -0.86
C TYR A 267 -12.24 1.39 -2.24
N ASN A 268 -13.48 1.04 -2.56
CA ASN A 268 -13.84 0.65 -3.91
C ASN A 268 -14.03 1.92 -4.76
N LYS A 269 -13.08 2.17 -5.68
CA LYS A 269 -13.09 3.32 -6.59
C LYS A 269 -14.29 3.33 -7.55
N LEU A 270 -14.77 2.16 -7.98
CA LEU A 270 -15.89 2.02 -8.91
C LEU A 270 -17.22 2.45 -8.28
N THR A 271 -17.54 1.89 -7.11
CA THR A 271 -18.77 2.21 -6.37
C THR A 271 -18.64 3.47 -5.52
N LYS A 272 -17.43 4.04 -5.43
CA LYS A 272 -17.06 5.18 -4.59
C LYS A 272 -17.42 4.98 -3.12
N ARG A 273 -17.29 3.75 -2.61
CA ARG A 273 -17.69 3.35 -1.26
C ARG A 273 -16.55 2.67 -0.53
N PHE A 274 -16.47 2.94 0.78
CA PHE A 274 -15.65 2.17 1.70
C PHE A 274 -16.37 0.87 2.08
N LEU A 275 -15.64 -0.24 2.01
CA LEU A 275 -16.07 -1.58 2.37
C LEU A 275 -15.21 -2.05 3.54
N LEU A 276 -15.85 -2.45 4.64
CA LEU A 276 -15.21 -3.07 5.78
C LEU A 276 -15.63 -4.53 5.83
N LYS A 277 -14.67 -5.44 5.98
CA LYS A 277 -14.94 -6.86 6.19
C LYS A 277 -14.09 -7.41 7.33
N ASN A 278 -14.74 -8.21 8.17
CA ASN A 278 -14.04 -9.05 9.12
C ASN A 278 -13.55 -10.31 8.40
N ILE A 279 -12.27 -10.60 8.56
CA ILE A 279 -11.60 -11.75 7.98
C ILE A 279 -11.01 -12.62 9.08
N GLU A 280 -10.50 -13.78 8.72
CA GLU A 280 -9.75 -14.61 9.66
C GLU A 280 -8.43 -13.95 10.06
N LEU A 281 -7.89 -14.36 11.20
CA LEU A 281 -6.53 -14.00 11.60
C LEU A 281 -5.53 -14.48 10.54
N PHE A 282 -4.54 -13.66 10.27
CA PHE A 282 -3.47 -13.90 9.29
C PHE A 282 -2.12 -13.53 9.90
N ASP A 283 -1.06 -14.13 9.37
CA ASP A 283 0.32 -13.85 9.78
C ASP A 283 0.89 -12.68 8.95
N TRP A 284 0.58 -12.66 7.65
CA TRP A 284 1.03 -11.62 6.73
C TRP A 284 -0.07 -11.22 5.74
N ILE A 285 0.02 -9.98 5.26
CA ILE A 285 -0.84 -9.40 4.24
C ILE A 285 -0.03 -8.57 3.26
N TYR A 286 -0.27 -8.79 1.97
CA TYR A 286 0.17 -7.91 0.89
C TYR A 286 -1.02 -7.60 -0.01
N ALA A 287 -0.96 -6.49 -0.72
CA ALA A 287 -1.99 -6.12 -1.67
C ALA A 287 -1.38 -5.52 -2.93
N SER A 288 -2.05 -5.75 -4.06
CA SER A 288 -1.79 -5.08 -5.33
C SER A 288 -2.90 -4.05 -5.60
N SER A 289 -2.91 -3.50 -6.81
CA SER A 289 -3.97 -2.60 -7.28
C SER A 289 -5.35 -3.28 -7.44
N ASP A 290 -5.43 -4.61 -7.42
CA ASP A 290 -6.62 -5.39 -7.74
C ASP A 290 -6.92 -6.55 -6.78
N LYS A 291 -5.91 -7.03 -6.03
CA LYS A 291 -6.07 -8.18 -5.13
C LYS A 291 -5.37 -7.97 -3.80
N ILE A 292 -5.78 -8.79 -2.84
CA ILE A 292 -5.19 -8.88 -1.50
C ILE A 292 -4.80 -10.33 -1.29
N VAL A 293 -3.55 -10.55 -0.90
CA VAL A 293 -3.06 -11.86 -0.47
C VAL A 293 -2.84 -11.86 1.03
N LEU A 294 -3.34 -12.90 1.68
CA LEU A 294 -3.09 -13.21 3.07
C LEU A 294 -2.36 -14.53 3.16
N SER A 295 -1.46 -14.68 4.13
CA SER A 295 -0.92 -15.97 4.50
C SER A 295 -1.15 -16.26 5.98
N LYS A 296 -1.49 -17.52 6.29
CA LYS A 296 -1.68 -18.03 7.65
C LYS A 296 -1.16 -19.46 7.70
N GLY A 297 -0.08 -19.69 8.43
CA GLY A 297 0.65 -20.96 8.33
C GLY A 297 1.00 -21.28 6.88
N ASN A 298 0.56 -22.45 6.38
CA ASN A 298 0.79 -22.90 5.01
C ASN A 298 -0.33 -22.55 4.03
N ASP A 299 -1.33 -21.79 4.47
CA ASP A 299 -2.44 -21.38 3.65
C ASP A 299 -2.22 -19.98 3.09
N VAL A 300 -2.50 -19.82 1.81
CA VAL A 300 -2.51 -18.54 1.10
C VAL A 300 -3.93 -18.26 0.63
N MET A 301 -4.51 -17.15 1.08
CA MET A 301 -5.85 -16.73 0.70
C MET A 301 -5.78 -15.51 -0.19
N LEU A 302 -6.49 -15.57 -1.31
CA LEU A 302 -6.63 -14.46 -2.25
C LEU A 302 -8.04 -13.86 -2.14
N TYR A 303 -8.08 -12.54 -2.04
CA TYR A 303 -9.31 -11.75 -2.05
C TYR A 303 -9.23 -10.71 -3.17
N SER A 304 -10.37 -10.36 -3.75
CA SER A 304 -10.44 -9.16 -4.58
C SER A 304 -10.56 -7.90 -3.73
N LEU A 305 -10.43 -6.73 -4.35
CA LEU A 305 -10.70 -5.45 -3.68
C LEU A 305 -12.15 -5.29 -3.20
N ASN A 306 -13.08 -6.11 -3.73
CA ASN A 306 -14.44 -6.20 -3.19
C ASN A 306 -14.52 -7.02 -1.89
N LEU A 307 -13.39 -7.49 -1.38
CA LEU A 307 -13.25 -8.33 -0.19
C LEU A 307 -13.93 -9.69 -0.33
N ASN A 308 -14.19 -10.14 -1.57
CA ASN A 308 -14.67 -11.49 -1.85
C ASN A 308 -13.48 -12.44 -1.89
N LYS A 309 -13.60 -13.59 -1.21
CA LYS A 309 -12.57 -14.63 -1.26
C LYS A 309 -12.60 -15.24 -2.65
N ILE A 310 -11.50 -15.10 -3.38
CA ILE A 310 -11.33 -15.67 -4.72
C ILE A 310 -10.87 -17.13 -4.57
N LYS A 311 -9.83 -17.36 -3.76
CA LYS A 311 -9.18 -18.66 -3.68
C LYS A 311 -8.54 -18.93 -2.32
N LEU A 312 -8.45 -20.21 -1.98
CA LEU A 312 -7.58 -20.74 -0.94
C LEU A 312 -6.55 -21.66 -1.61
N LEU A 313 -5.28 -21.41 -1.38
CA LEU A 313 -4.14 -22.15 -1.92
C LEU A 313 -3.38 -22.77 -0.75
N GLY A 314 -3.24 -24.10 -0.76
CA GLY A 314 -2.39 -24.79 0.20
C GLY A 314 -0.95 -24.89 -0.32
N VAL A 315 0.02 -24.60 0.53
CA VAL A 315 1.46 -24.77 0.24
C VAL A 315 1.93 -26.06 0.94
N SER A 316 2.30 -27.06 0.15
CA SER A 316 2.69 -28.39 0.67
C SER A 316 4.14 -28.48 1.18
N SER A 317 4.88 -27.37 1.20
CA SER A 317 6.33 -27.38 1.42
C SER A 317 6.72 -26.85 2.80
N PHE A 318 7.56 -27.62 3.49
CA PHE A 318 8.18 -27.24 4.75
C PHE A 318 9.06 -26.00 4.56
N GLY A 319 8.93 -25.01 5.45
CA GLY A 319 9.70 -23.76 5.39
C GLY A 319 9.06 -22.64 4.58
N PHE A 320 7.79 -22.76 4.17
CA PHE A 320 7.00 -21.62 3.71
C PHE A 320 6.86 -20.60 4.85
N VAL A 321 6.98 -19.32 4.51
CA VAL A 321 6.92 -18.24 5.50
C VAL A 321 5.79 -17.27 5.19
N LYS A 322 5.72 -16.79 3.94
CA LYS A 322 4.70 -15.83 3.51
C LYS A 322 4.56 -15.80 1.99
N ALA A 323 3.45 -15.23 1.54
CA ALA A 323 3.22 -14.92 0.13
C ALA A 323 3.26 -13.41 -0.09
N VAL A 324 3.91 -12.97 -1.17
CA VAL A 324 3.99 -11.57 -1.59
C VAL A 324 3.35 -11.44 -2.95
N LEU A 325 2.37 -10.55 -3.06
CA LEU A 325 1.74 -10.23 -4.34
C LEU A 325 2.40 -8.98 -4.92
N SER A 326 2.89 -9.06 -6.15
CA SER A 326 3.36 -7.92 -6.93
C SER A 326 2.74 -7.98 -8.31
N GLN A 327 1.82 -7.04 -8.60
CA GLN A 327 1.04 -7.00 -9.83
C GLN A 327 0.31 -8.34 -10.09
N ASP A 328 0.55 -8.98 -11.24
CA ASP A 328 -0.01 -10.27 -11.67
C ASP A 328 0.81 -11.49 -11.20
N LYS A 329 1.83 -11.26 -10.37
CA LYS A 329 2.74 -12.31 -9.88
C LYS A 329 2.59 -12.55 -8.40
N LEU A 330 2.41 -13.82 -8.07
CA LEU A 330 2.35 -14.32 -6.70
C LEU A 330 3.69 -14.99 -6.37
N TYR A 331 4.39 -14.43 -5.40
CA TYR A 331 5.68 -14.93 -4.95
C TYR A 331 5.51 -15.68 -3.63
N TYR A 332 5.92 -16.94 -3.61
CA TYR A 332 5.99 -17.74 -2.40
C TYR A 332 7.39 -17.64 -1.82
N ILE A 333 7.46 -17.18 -0.57
CA ILE A 333 8.72 -16.95 0.12
C ILE A 333 8.94 -18.14 1.06
N PHE A 334 10.00 -18.88 0.78
CA PHE A 334 10.51 -19.96 1.60
C PHE A 334 11.79 -19.52 2.31
N SER A 335 12.17 -20.25 3.36
CA SER A 335 13.38 -19.99 4.12
C SER A 335 14.69 -20.08 3.32
N ASP A 336 14.68 -20.70 2.15
CA ASP A 336 15.86 -20.95 1.31
C ASP A 336 15.74 -20.48 -0.15
N ARG A 337 14.53 -20.11 -0.60
CA ARG A 337 14.24 -19.73 -1.99
C ARG A 337 12.99 -18.87 -2.11
N ILE A 338 12.82 -18.24 -3.28
CA ILE A 338 11.58 -17.56 -3.68
C ILE A 338 11.05 -18.25 -4.93
N GLU A 339 9.78 -18.62 -4.94
CA GLU A 339 9.09 -19.18 -6.11
C GLU A 339 8.12 -18.14 -6.66
N CYS A 340 8.05 -18.00 -7.98
CA CYS A 340 7.23 -17.03 -8.68
C CYS A 340 6.19 -17.75 -9.54
N TYR A 341 4.94 -17.35 -9.36
CA TYR A 341 3.80 -17.80 -10.15
C TYR A 341 3.14 -16.60 -10.84
N GLN A 342 2.63 -16.79 -12.06
CA GLN A 342 1.87 -15.76 -12.79
C GLN A 342 0.43 -16.17 -12.94
N GLU A 343 -0.50 -15.22 -12.89
CA GLU A 343 -1.85 -15.46 -13.38
C GLU A 343 -1.85 -15.72 -14.89
N ARG A 344 -2.55 -16.77 -15.32
CA ARG A 344 -2.75 -17.11 -16.72
C ARG A 344 -4.03 -16.46 -17.23
N TRP A 345 -3.92 -15.68 -18.31
CA TRP A 345 -5.04 -15.00 -18.97
C TRP A 345 -5.48 -15.75 -20.22
#